data_AF-A0A3L9XZW8-F1
#
_entry.id   AF-A0A3L9XZW8-F1
#
_cell.length_a   1.000
_cell.length_b   1.000
_cell.length_c   1.000
_cell.angle_alpha   90.00
_cell.angle_beta   90.00
_cell.angle_gamma   90.00
#
_symmetry.space_group_name_H-M   'P 1'
#
loop_
_entity.id
_entity.type
_entity.pdbx_description
1 polymer ?
#
loop_
_entity_poly.entity_id
_entity_poly.type
_entity_poly.pdbx_seq_one_letter_code
_entity_poly.pdbx_strand_id
1 'polypeptide(L)'
;MTATDARPDHPGPRNSSRRYGSVAKTLHWLTALLLLTAIPLGLVANAWPYDSSAQLAVKALLFSLHKTIGLLAFFVALARIFWAAIQPRPQTLISGRPIQVLLADATHLVLYASLVIVPLSGWLHHAATTGFAPIWWPFGQTLPFVPQSEAVAGFFAAWHWLFTKLLAAAILLHIIGALKHHYIDRDATLARMLPGQPALPDRIADGGAGGHHRAIILAIAIWVLALAGGTLLGLQTDDRATIPRLAEVQSEWAVRDGTLEITVQQLGSAVTGSFADWTAEIDFAEAPSDGLHGRVDVVIAIGSLSLGGVTTQALDAEFFNAAVFPTARFSGPIRAADQGYVVDGVLSLAGRDVPAVLPFTLAIADDTATVSGQVTLDRRDFGMGPSYPDESSMGFGVDVRVALTAVRAEAE
;
A
#
# COMPACT_ATOMS: atom_id res chain seq x y z
N MET A 1 42.38 56.22 -6.22
CA MET A 1 42.50 54.74 -6.22
C MET A 1 41.94 54.26 -4.89
N THR A 2 40.66 53.92 -4.83
CA THR A 2 40.05 53.22 -3.69
C THR A 2 39.14 52.16 -4.31
N ALA A 3 39.72 50.97 -4.45
CA ALA A 3 39.02 49.77 -4.84
C ALA A 3 37.89 49.53 -3.82
N THR A 4 36.65 49.66 -4.25
CA THR A 4 35.50 49.24 -3.47
C THR A 4 35.52 47.72 -3.43
N ASP A 5 35.72 47.19 -2.23
CA ASP A 5 35.70 45.80 -1.84
C ASP A 5 34.41 45.13 -2.36
N ALA A 6 34.50 44.46 -3.51
CA ALA A 6 33.44 43.68 -4.10
C ALA A 6 33.34 42.36 -3.34
N ARG A 7 32.68 42.39 -2.17
CA ARG A 7 32.24 41.16 -1.51
C ARG A 7 31.38 40.36 -2.49
N PRO A 8 31.59 39.04 -2.63
CA PRO A 8 30.71 38.22 -3.45
C PRO A 8 29.32 38.21 -2.79
N ASP A 9 28.38 38.96 -3.37
CA ASP A 9 27.00 39.02 -2.90
C ASP A 9 26.37 37.63 -3.00
N HIS A 10 26.31 36.92 -1.87
CA HIS A 10 25.53 35.69 -1.77
C HIS A 10 24.07 36.02 -2.13
N PRO A 11 23.40 35.20 -2.96
CA PRO A 11 22.00 35.44 -3.29
C PRO A 11 21.17 35.45 -2.00
N GLY A 12 20.45 36.55 -1.77
CA GLY A 12 19.59 36.69 -0.60
C GLY A 12 18.55 35.56 -0.49
N PRO A 13 17.99 35.33 0.71
CA PRO A 13 17.08 34.21 0.95
C PRO A 13 15.76 34.30 0.16
N ARG A 14 15.32 35.50 -0.20
CA ARG A 14 14.02 35.79 -0.84
C ARG A 14 14.11 35.88 -2.35
N ASN A 15 12.98 35.60 -3.01
CA ASN A 15 12.85 35.83 -4.44
C ASN A 15 12.76 37.33 -4.76
N SER A 16 13.07 37.69 -6.00
CA SER A 16 12.74 38.97 -6.61
C SER A 16 11.92 38.74 -7.88
N SER A 17 11.43 39.81 -8.51
CA SER A 17 10.77 39.73 -9.82
C SER A 17 11.64 39.13 -10.92
N ARG A 18 12.95 39.03 -10.71
CA ARG A 18 13.92 38.51 -11.70
C ARG A 18 14.59 37.21 -11.29
N ARG A 19 14.73 36.93 -9.99
CA ARG A 19 15.61 35.87 -9.48
C ARG A 19 14.94 35.06 -8.37
N TYR A 20 15.28 33.77 -8.32
CA TYR A 20 14.98 32.94 -7.16
C TYR A 20 16.01 33.18 -6.05
N GLY A 21 15.53 33.27 -4.80
CA GLY A 21 16.37 33.35 -3.61
C GLY A 21 16.97 32.00 -3.24
N SER A 22 17.94 32.01 -2.33
CA SER A 22 18.64 30.79 -1.91
C SER A 22 17.70 29.74 -1.29
N VAL A 23 16.68 30.15 -0.52
CA VAL A 23 15.70 29.23 0.07
C VAL A 23 14.90 28.48 -1.00
N ALA A 24 14.43 29.17 -2.03
CA ALA A 24 13.68 28.56 -3.12
C ALA A 24 14.54 27.57 -3.92
N LYS A 25 15.81 27.91 -4.18
CA LYS A 25 16.78 27.03 -4.83
C LYS A 25 17.06 25.78 -3.99
N THR A 26 17.33 25.95 -2.70
CA THR A 26 17.60 24.84 -1.78
C THR A 26 16.41 23.89 -1.70
N LEU A 27 15.20 24.41 -1.48
CA LEU A 27 13.99 23.58 -1.43
C LEU A 27 13.76 22.84 -2.75
N HIS A 28 14.02 23.49 -3.90
CA HIS A 28 13.91 22.83 -5.20
C HIS A 28 14.90 21.68 -5.38
N TRP A 29 16.20 21.91 -5.15
CA TRP A 29 17.23 20.88 -5.34
C TRP A 29 17.14 19.78 -4.29
N LEU A 30 16.74 20.10 -3.06
CA LEU A 30 16.44 19.09 -2.05
C LEU A 30 15.24 18.23 -2.48
N THR A 31 14.16 18.84 -2.98
CA THR A 31 13.02 18.09 -3.53
C THR A 31 13.47 17.20 -4.68
N ALA A 32 14.27 17.72 -5.61
CA ALA A 32 14.78 16.95 -6.75
C ALA A 32 15.62 15.75 -6.29
N LEU A 33 16.55 15.95 -5.35
CA LEU A 33 17.35 14.88 -4.76
C LEU A 33 16.46 13.79 -4.15
N LEU A 34 15.51 14.18 -3.30
CA LEU A 34 14.61 13.25 -2.62
C LEU A 34 13.76 12.43 -3.60
N LEU A 35 13.21 13.06 -4.65
CA LEU A 35 12.43 12.34 -5.67
C LEU A 35 13.28 11.42 -6.53
N LEU A 36 14.46 11.89 -6.96
CA LEU A 36 15.38 11.09 -7.77
C LEU A 36 15.99 9.93 -6.98
N THR A 37 15.93 9.95 -5.64
CA THR A 37 16.25 8.80 -4.78
C THR A 37 15.03 7.92 -4.54
N ALA A 38 13.88 8.49 -4.16
CA ALA A 38 12.68 7.73 -3.79
C ALA A 38 12.10 6.94 -4.97
N ILE A 39 12.08 7.51 -6.18
CA ILE A 39 11.49 6.87 -7.37
C ILE A 39 12.22 5.55 -7.72
N PRO A 40 13.56 5.54 -7.91
CA PRO A 40 14.29 4.29 -8.14
C PRO A 40 14.15 3.30 -6.98
N LEU A 41 14.21 3.76 -5.72
CA LEU A 41 14.00 2.88 -4.57
C LEU A 41 12.67 2.16 -4.62
N GLY A 42 11.57 2.87 -4.95
CA GLY A 42 10.25 2.27 -5.07
C GLY A 42 10.15 1.25 -6.21
N LEU A 43 10.74 1.56 -7.38
CA LEU A 43 10.77 0.64 -8.53
C LEU A 43 11.58 -0.63 -8.22
N VAL A 44 12.76 -0.48 -7.62
CA VAL A 44 13.62 -1.60 -7.24
C VAL A 44 12.96 -2.42 -6.14
N ALA A 45 12.41 -1.79 -5.09
CA ALA A 45 11.71 -2.49 -4.01
C ALA A 45 10.53 -3.31 -4.54
N ASN A 46 9.74 -2.75 -5.46
CA ASN A 46 8.61 -3.43 -6.07
C ASN A 46 9.04 -4.68 -6.85
N ALA A 47 10.10 -4.55 -7.66
CA ALA A 47 10.64 -5.64 -8.48
C ALA A 47 11.53 -6.63 -7.71
N TRP A 48 11.93 -6.31 -6.46
CA TRP A 48 12.81 -7.16 -5.68
C TRP A 48 12.12 -8.48 -5.30
N PRO A 49 12.81 -9.63 -5.43
CA PRO A 49 12.23 -10.94 -5.12
C PRO A 49 12.01 -11.11 -3.61
N TYR A 50 11.22 -12.12 -3.27
CA TYR A 50 10.93 -12.52 -1.89
C TYR A 50 10.93 -14.05 -1.75
N ASP A 51 11.77 -14.72 -2.52
CA ASP A 51 11.83 -16.18 -2.56
C ASP A 51 12.54 -16.76 -1.32
N SER A 52 13.22 -15.93 -0.53
CA SER A 52 13.87 -16.32 0.72
C SER A 52 13.77 -15.25 1.80
N SER A 53 13.99 -15.63 3.06
CA SER A 53 14.04 -14.70 4.19
C SER A 53 15.00 -13.52 3.97
N ALA A 54 16.19 -13.79 3.43
CA ALA A 54 17.19 -12.77 3.13
C ALA A 54 16.70 -11.79 2.04
N GLN A 55 16.05 -12.30 1.00
CA GLN A 55 15.48 -11.45 -0.05
C GLN A 55 14.31 -10.61 0.46
N LEU A 56 13.41 -11.21 1.26
CA LEU A 56 12.30 -10.50 1.91
C LEU A 56 12.81 -9.36 2.81
N ALA A 57 13.88 -9.60 3.58
CA ALA A 57 14.50 -8.58 4.42
C ALA A 57 15.02 -7.40 3.60
N VAL A 58 15.67 -7.65 2.46
CA VAL A 58 16.13 -6.58 1.56
C VAL A 58 14.94 -5.85 0.93
N LYS A 59 13.90 -6.56 0.50
CA LYS A 59 12.66 -5.94 -0.01
C LYS A 59 12.05 -5.00 1.01
N ALA A 60 11.93 -5.46 2.27
CA ALA A 60 11.41 -4.66 3.37
C ALA A 60 12.28 -3.44 3.68
N LEU A 61 13.61 -3.58 3.63
CA LEU A 61 14.55 -2.47 3.79
C LEU A 61 14.35 -1.40 2.71
N LEU A 62 14.28 -1.81 1.43
CA LEU A 62 14.11 -0.90 0.31
C LEU A 62 12.77 -0.15 0.38
N PHE A 63 11.69 -0.84 0.75
CA PHE A 63 10.40 -0.19 0.99
C PHE A 63 10.42 0.75 2.19
N SER A 64 11.09 0.40 3.29
CA SER A 64 11.20 1.27 4.47
C SER A 64 11.94 2.56 4.14
N LEU A 65 13.04 2.46 3.37
CA LEU A 65 13.76 3.61 2.84
C LEU A 65 12.88 4.45 1.91
N HIS A 66 12.21 3.82 0.95
CA HIS A 66 11.32 4.50 0.01
C HIS A 66 10.21 5.29 0.72
N LYS A 67 9.49 4.66 1.66
CA LYS A 67 8.40 5.28 2.42
C LYS A 67 8.92 6.44 3.29
N THR A 68 10.04 6.23 3.98
CA THR A 68 10.68 7.23 4.85
C THR A 68 11.14 8.47 4.08
N ILE A 69 11.82 8.26 2.95
CA ILE A 69 12.28 9.35 2.07
C ILE A 69 11.09 10.02 1.37
N GLY A 70 10.08 9.26 0.96
CA GLY A 70 8.84 9.77 0.37
C GLY A 70 8.09 10.70 1.31
N LEU A 71 7.98 10.34 2.60
CA LEU A 71 7.35 11.18 3.61
C LEU A 71 8.17 12.44 3.92
N LEU A 72 9.51 12.33 3.94
CA LEU A 72 10.37 13.52 4.02
C LEU A 72 10.16 14.44 2.81
N ALA A 73 10.08 13.88 1.59
CA ALA A 73 9.83 14.63 0.36
C ALA A 73 8.48 15.35 0.41
N PHE A 74 7.45 14.72 0.98
CA PHE A 74 6.14 15.33 1.20
C PHE A 74 6.23 16.60 2.07
N PHE A 75 6.85 16.52 3.24
CA PHE A 75 6.96 17.70 4.12
C PHE A 75 7.86 18.80 3.52
N VAL A 76 8.96 18.43 2.86
CA VAL A 76 9.80 19.38 2.11
C VAL A 76 9.01 20.04 0.98
N ALA A 77 8.14 19.28 0.30
CA ALA A 77 7.27 19.81 -0.73
C ALA A 77 6.22 20.79 -0.18
N LEU A 78 5.61 20.50 0.97
CA LEU A 78 4.70 21.43 1.64
C LEU A 78 5.42 22.74 1.98
N ALA A 79 6.63 22.66 2.53
CA ALA A 79 7.46 23.84 2.79
C ALA A 79 7.78 24.60 1.50
N ARG A 80 8.10 23.88 0.40
CA ARG A 80 8.37 24.47 -0.92
C ARG A 80 7.14 25.16 -1.51
N ILE A 81 5.95 24.57 -1.39
CA ILE A 81 4.69 25.14 -1.88
C ILE A 81 4.33 26.38 -1.06
N PHE A 82 4.38 26.28 0.27
CA PHE A 82 4.14 27.41 1.16
C PHE A 82 5.09 28.56 0.86
N TRP A 83 6.39 28.28 0.73
CA TRP A 83 7.39 29.28 0.38
C TRP A 83 7.10 29.91 -0.98
N ALA A 84 6.76 29.11 -2.01
CA ALA A 84 6.44 29.63 -3.32
C ALA A 84 5.18 30.53 -3.32
N ALA A 85 4.19 30.22 -2.47
CA ALA A 85 2.95 30.98 -2.37
C ALA A 85 3.14 32.39 -1.76
N ILE A 86 4.12 32.55 -0.86
CA ILE A 86 4.39 33.83 -0.17
C ILE A 86 5.51 34.66 -0.81
N GLN A 87 6.14 34.15 -1.89
CA GLN A 87 7.26 34.81 -2.55
C GLN A 87 6.85 35.38 -3.91
N PRO A 88 7.44 36.51 -4.36
CA PRO A 88 7.23 36.98 -5.71
C PRO A 88 7.70 35.92 -6.71
N ARG A 89 6.88 35.64 -7.72
CA ARG A 89 7.23 34.73 -8.81
C ARG A 89 8.14 35.47 -9.80
N PRO A 90 9.38 34.99 -10.05
CA PRO A 90 10.23 35.58 -11.07
C PRO A 90 9.54 35.53 -12.44
N GLN A 91 9.67 36.61 -13.21
CA GLN A 91 9.06 36.73 -14.53
C GLN A 91 9.59 35.64 -15.49
N THR A 92 8.73 35.21 -16.42
CA THR A 92 9.11 34.24 -17.45
C THR A 92 10.15 34.85 -18.40
N LEU A 93 11.13 34.05 -18.81
CA LEU A 93 12.09 34.43 -19.86
C LEU A 93 11.64 33.96 -21.25
N ILE A 94 10.54 33.22 -21.32
CA ILE A 94 9.99 32.67 -22.55
C ILE A 94 9.16 33.77 -23.24
N SER A 95 9.78 34.49 -24.17
CA SER A 95 9.13 35.55 -24.95
C SER A 95 8.60 35.03 -26.29
N GLY A 96 7.43 35.51 -26.73
CA GLY A 96 6.87 35.23 -28.06
C GLY A 96 6.42 33.78 -28.32
N ARG A 97 6.38 32.91 -27.30
CA ARG A 97 6.09 31.47 -27.45
C ARG A 97 4.99 31.01 -26.48
N PRO A 98 3.71 31.33 -26.75
CA PRO A 98 2.61 31.11 -25.80
C PRO A 98 2.38 29.63 -25.43
N ILE A 99 2.61 28.70 -26.37
CA ILE A 99 2.48 27.26 -26.12
C ILE A 99 3.56 26.79 -25.14
N GLN A 100 4.80 27.27 -25.28
CA GLN A 100 5.88 26.90 -24.35
C GLN A 100 5.62 27.45 -22.94
N VAL A 101 5.07 28.66 -22.84
CA VAL A 101 4.62 29.22 -21.54
C VAL A 101 3.50 28.39 -20.94
N LEU A 102 2.48 28.02 -21.73
CA LEU A 102 1.38 27.17 -21.28
C LEU A 102 1.88 25.83 -20.75
N LEU A 103 2.72 25.13 -21.52
CA LEU A 103 3.29 23.84 -21.13
C LEU A 103 4.18 23.94 -19.90
N ALA A 104 5.02 24.98 -19.80
CA ALA A 104 5.86 25.21 -18.63
C ALA A 104 5.00 25.45 -17.37
N ASP A 105 3.99 26.31 -17.43
CA ASP A 105 3.11 26.59 -16.30
C ASP A 105 2.29 25.36 -15.90
N ALA A 106 1.69 24.65 -16.88
CA ALA A 106 0.91 23.44 -16.62
C ALA A 106 1.80 22.34 -16.01
N THR A 107 3.02 22.14 -16.51
CA THR A 107 3.97 21.15 -15.97
C THR A 107 4.33 21.48 -14.52
N HIS A 108 4.59 22.75 -14.19
CA HIS A 108 4.86 23.15 -12.81
C HIS A 108 3.65 22.92 -11.90
N LEU A 109 2.43 23.24 -12.35
CA LEU A 109 1.21 22.99 -11.57
C LEU A 109 0.95 21.50 -11.34
N VAL A 110 1.11 20.67 -12.39
CA VAL A 110 1.03 19.22 -12.27
C VAL A 110 2.05 18.70 -11.27
N LEU A 111 3.32 19.13 -11.39
CA LEU A 111 4.37 18.76 -10.45
C LEU A 111 4.03 19.18 -9.02
N TYR A 112 3.59 20.41 -8.78
CA TYR A 112 3.25 20.88 -7.44
C TYR A 112 2.16 20.03 -6.78
N ALA A 113 1.13 19.67 -7.53
CA ALA A 113 0.10 18.74 -7.04
C ALA A 113 0.67 17.32 -6.84
N SER A 114 1.53 16.82 -7.74
CA SER A 114 2.14 15.49 -7.63
C SER A 114 3.01 15.36 -6.38
N LEU A 115 3.72 16.42 -6.00
CA LEU A 115 4.56 16.43 -4.79
C LEU A 115 3.77 16.19 -3.49
N VAL A 116 2.45 16.38 -3.53
CA VAL A 116 1.55 16.16 -2.39
C VAL A 116 0.78 14.85 -2.59
N ILE A 117 0.09 14.71 -3.72
CA ILE A 117 -0.87 13.61 -3.95
C ILE A 117 -0.16 12.24 -4.04
N VAL A 118 1.03 12.18 -4.65
CA VAL A 118 1.77 10.91 -4.79
C VAL A 118 2.21 10.34 -3.43
N PRO A 119 2.99 11.06 -2.61
CA PRO A 119 3.38 10.52 -1.31
C PRO A 119 2.18 10.38 -0.36
N LEU A 120 1.15 11.23 -0.45
CA LEU A 120 -0.06 11.08 0.36
C LEU A 120 -0.82 9.78 0.05
N SER A 121 -1.01 9.45 -1.23
CA SER A 121 -1.63 8.17 -1.63
C SER A 121 -0.78 6.97 -1.17
N GLY A 122 0.55 7.05 -1.25
CA GLY A 122 1.43 6.00 -0.71
C GLY A 122 1.36 5.87 0.81
N TRP A 123 1.19 6.99 1.52
CA TRP A 123 1.04 6.99 2.97
C TRP A 123 -0.31 6.43 3.42
N LEU A 124 -1.39 6.76 2.70
CA LEU A 124 -2.72 6.17 2.90
C LEU A 124 -2.72 4.66 2.64
N HIS A 125 -2.03 4.21 1.59
CA HIS A 125 -1.82 2.78 1.34
C HIS A 125 -1.09 2.11 2.51
N HIS A 126 0.01 2.71 3.01
CA HIS A 126 0.71 2.15 4.17
C HIS A 126 -0.17 2.09 5.43
N ALA A 127 -0.92 3.16 5.73
CA ALA A 127 -1.80 3.20 6.89
C ALA A 127 -2.95 2.17 6.84
N ALA A 128 -3.36 1.77 5.63
CA ALA A 128 -4.37 0.74 5.40
C ALA A 128 -3.82 -0.71 5.43
N THR A 129 -2.50 -0.89 5.52
CA THR A 129 -1.83 -2.21 5.57
C THR A 129 -1.26 -2.49 6.96
N THR A 130 -0.96 -3.77 7.23
CA THR A 130 -0.38 -4.24 8.49
C THR A 130 1.02 -4.84 8.27
N GLY A 131 1.94 -4.53 9.17
CA GLY A 131 3.13 -5.35 9.47
C GLY A 131 4.28 -5.39 8.47
N PHE A 132 4.19 -4.76 7.29
CA PHE A 132 5.27 -4.80 6.28
C PHE A 132 5.99 -3.45 6.07
N ALA A 133 7.33 -3.48 6.18
CA ALA A 133 8.27 -2.38 5.87
C ALA A 133 7.90 -1.05 6.57
N PRO A 134 8.28 -0.86 7.85
CA PRO A 134 7.84 0.28 8.64
C PRO A 134 8.44 1.60 8.15
N ILE A 135 7.71 2.70 8.38
CA ILE A 135 8.27 4.05 8.24
C ILE A 135 9.22 4.31 9.43
N TRP A 136 10.43 4.82 9.19
CA TRP A 136 11.40 5.08 10.27
C TRP A 136 11.25 6.46 10.87
N TRP A 137 10.01 6.80 11.20
CA TRP A 137 9.63 8.01 11.93
C TRP A 137 8.81 7.58 13.16
N PRO A 138 8.81 8.37 14.24
CA PRO A 138 8.02 8.05 15.43
C PRO A 138 6.50 8.18 15.21
N PHE A 139 6.06 8.54 14.01
CA PHE A 139 4.66 8.70 13.62
C PHE A 139 4.43 8.20 12.20
N GLY A 140 3.16 8.06 11.82
CA GLY A 140 2.76 7.78 10.44
C GLY A 140 2.65 6.31 10.07
N GLN A 141 2.74 5.37 11.03
CA GLN A 141 2.39 3.97 10.76
C GLN A 141 0.89 3.82 10.47
N THR A 142 0.06 4.54 11.23
CA THR A 142 -1.39 4.58 11.07
C THR A 142 -1.85 6.03 10.94
N LEU A 143 -3.06 6.21 10.39
CA LEU A 143 -3.71 7.50 10.24
C LEU A 143 -5.12 7.44 10.83
N PRO A 144 -5.58 8.49 11.55
CA PRO A 144 -6.96 8.56 11.99
C PRO A 144 -7.92 8.41 10.80
N PHE A 145 -9.00 7.66 11.01
CA PHE A 145 -10.07 7.44 10.02
C PHE A 145 -9.67 6.65 8.77
N VAL A 146 -8.45 6.08 8.71
CA VAL A 146 -8.05 5.15 7.65
C VAL A 146 -8.17 3.73 8.18
N PRO A 147 -9.19 2.95 7.78
CA PRO A 147 -9.34 1.58 8.24
C PRO A 147 -8.25 0.70 7.61
N GLN A 148 -7.76 -0.26 8.39
CA GLN A 148 -6.90 -1.32 7.87
C GLN A 148 -7.77 -2.32 7.13
N SER A 149 -7.69 -2.32 5.80
CA SER A 149 -8.52 -3.12 4.91
C SER A 149 -7.81 -3.27 3.57
N GLU A 150 -7.82 -4.48 3.02
CA GLU A 150 -7.28 -4.74 1.68
C GLU A 150 -7.93 -3.91 0.60
N ALA A 151 -9.24 -3.68 0.65
CA ALA A 151 -9.94 -2.86 -0.33
C ALA A 151 -9.39 -1.42 -0.33
N VAL A 152 -9.21 -0.84 0.87
CA VAL A 152 -8.64 0.51 1.02
C VAL A 152 -7.17 0.54 0.64
N ALA A 153 -6.40 -0.47 1.03
CA ALA A 153 -4.99 -0.59 0.67
C ALA A 153 -4.81 -0.72 -0.86
N GLY A 154 -5.58 -1.58 -1.52
CA GLY A 154 -5.56 -1.80 -2.96
C GLY A 154 -5.97 -0.55 -3.74
N PHE A 155 -7.02 0.13 -3.28
CA PHE A 155 -7.45 1.40 -3.86
C PHE A 155 -6.33 2.46 -3.87
N PHE A 156 -5.70 2.68 -2.71
CA PHE A 156 -4.61 3.65 -2.62
C PHE A 156 -3.30 3.17 -3.26
N ALA A 157 -3.07 1.87 -3.36
CA ALA A 157 -1.97 1.30 -4.15
C ALA A 157 -2.14 1.63 -5.63
N ALA A 158 -3.35 1.48 -6.18
CA ALA A 158 -3.66 1.82 -7.57
C ALA A 158 -3.46 3.32 -7.86
N TRP A 159 -3.93 4.17 -6.94
CA TRP A 159 -3.67 5.62 -6.99
C TRP A 159 -2.18 5.93 -6.99
N HIS A 160 -1.44 5.39 -6.02
CA HIS A 160 -0.01 5.64 -5.91
C HIS A 160 0.73 5.17 -7.18
N TRP A 161 0.45 3.97 -7.66
CA TRP A 161 1.03 3.42 -8.88
C TRP A 161 0.78 4.33 -10.09
N LEU A 162 -0.48 4.73 -10.35
CA LEU A 162 -0.80 5.57 -11.51
C LEU A 162 -0.20 6.98 -11.37
N PHE A 163 -0.32 7.60 -10.20
CA PHE A 163 0.15 8.97 -9.98
C PHE A 163 1.68 9.07 -10.02
N THR A 164 2.41 8.00 -9.66
CA THR A 164 3.88 7.97 -9.87
C THR A 164 4.25 8.01 -11.35
N LYS A 165 3.47 7.39 -12.25
CA LYS A 165 3.70 7.48 -13.71
C LYS A 165 3.48 8.90 -14.22
N LEU A 166 2.42 9.55 -13.74
CA LEU A 166 2.16 10.96 -14.06
C LEU A 166 3.28 11.88 -13.55
N LEU A 167 3.72 11.68 -12.30
CA LEU A 167 4.85 12.43 -11.73
C LEU A 167 6.13 12.21 -12.54
N ALA A 168 6.46 10.96 -12.90
CA ALA A 168 7.64 10.64 -13.70
C ALA A 168 7.60 11.31 -15.08
N ALA A 169 6.45 11.28 -15.76
CA ALA A 169 6.26 11.97 -17.04
C ALA A 169 6.42 13.50 -16.90
N ALA A 170 5.86 14.09 -15.84
CA ALA A 170 5.99 15.52 -15.57
C ALA A 170 7.43 15.93 -15.22
N ILE A 171 8.16 15.11 -14.45
CA ILE A 171 9.59 15.31 -14.16
C ILE A 171 10.40 15.25 -15.46
N LEU A 172 10.14 14.25 -16.31
CA LEU A 172 10.84 14.11 -17.58
C LEU A 172 10.60 15.32 -18.49
N LEU A 173 9.34 15.75 -18.62
CA LEU A 173 8.98 16.93 -19.41
C LEU A 173 9.64 18.21 -18.84
N HIS A 174 9.68 18.35 -17.52
CA HIS A 174 10.35 19.47 -16.85
C HIS A 174 11.86 19.49 -17.13
N ILE A 175 12.54 18.36 -17.01
CA ILE A 175 13.98 18.24 -17.29
C ILE A 175 14.26 18.53 -18.76
N ILE A 176 13.52 17.89 -19.68
CA ILE A 176 13.67 18.13 -21.13
C ILE A 176 13.44 19.61 -21.45
N GLY A 177 12.43 20.24 -20.85
CA GLY A 177 12.16 21.66 -20.99
C GLY A 177 13.36 22.51 -20.53
N ALA A 178 13.87 22.27 -19.33
CA ALA A 178 15.02 22.99 -18.78
C ALA A 178 16.28 22.83 -19.65
N LEU A 179 16.56 21.62 -20.12
CA LEU A 179 17.71 21.33 -20.99
C LEU A 179 17.55 21.96 -22.37
N LYS A 180 16.35 21.92 -22.96
CA LYS A 180 16.04 22.63 -24.22
C LYS A 180 16.28 24.13 -24.06
N HIS A 181 15.76 24.72 -22.98
CA HIS A 181 15.95 26.15 -22.70
C HIS A 181 17.44 26.50 -22.54
N HIS A 182 18.22 25.63 -21.91
CA HIS A 182 19.65 25.84 -21.68
C HIS A 182 20.51 25.66 -22.94
N TYR A 183 20.33 24.57 -23.69
CA TYR A 183 21.21 24.20 -24.80
C TYR A 183 20.74 24.71 -26.17
N ILE A 184 19.41 24.75 -26.41
CA ILE A 184 18.84 25.14 -27.71
C ILE A 184 18.46 26.62 -27.68
N ASP A 185 17.61 27.02 -26.73
CA ASP A 185 17.16 28.42 -26.63
C ASP A 185 18.21 29.34 -26.01
N ARG A 186 19.21 28.76 -25.33
CA ARG A 186 20.32 29.45 -24.66
C ARG A 186 19.88 30.56 -23.72
N ASP A 187 18.79 30.34 -23.00
CA ASP A 187 18.27 31.29 -22.01
C ASP A 187 18.70 30.94 -20.58
N ALA A 188 18.48 31.88 -19.66
CA ALA A 188 18.88 31.75 -18.26
C ALA A 188 17.89 30.94 -17.39
N THR A 189 16.95 30.18 -17.96
CA THR A 189 15.91 29.46 -17.20
C THR A 189 16.50 28.48 -16.19
N LEU A 190 17.37 27.57 -16.64
CA LEU A 190 18.07 26.65 -15.74
C LEU A 190 19.07 27.39 -14.84
N ALA A 191 19.81 28.35 -15.40
CA ALA A 191 20.82 29.10 -14.67
C ALA A 191 20.26 29.85 -13.45
N ARG A 192 18.99 30.29 -13.51
CA ARG A 192 18.28 30.91 -12.37
C ARG A 192 18.03 29.96 -11.20
N MET A 193 18.07 28.65 -11.41
CA MET A 193 17.93 27.65 -10.36
C MET A 193 19.27 27.17 -9.81
N LEU A 194 20.37 27.31 -10.57
CA LEU A 194 21.71 26.92 -10.11
C LEU A 194 22.26 27.87 -9.03
N PRO A 195 23.25 27.43 -8.23
CA PRO A 195 24.01 28.30 -7.34
C PRO A 195 24.62 29.50 -8.10
N GLY A 196 24.72 30.65 -7.44
CA GLY A 196 25.30 31.87 -8.00
C GLY A 196 24.29 32.84 -8.63
N GLN A 197 24.83 33.84 -9.33
CA GLN A 197 24.09 34.94 -9.95
C GLN A 197 24.23 34.89 -11.48
N PRO A 198 23.29 34.24 -12.21
CA PRO A 198 23.36 34.23 -13.67
C PRO A 198 23.16 35.64 -14.25
N ALA A 199 23.85 35.95 -15.34
CA ALA A 199 23.54 37.15 -16.13
C ALA A 199 22.09 37.04 -16.64
N LEU A 200 21.30 38.10 -16.44
CA LEU A 200 19.92 38.17 -16.90
C LEU A 200 19.80 39.31 -17.93
N PRO A 201 18.93 39.17 -18.94
CA PRO A 201 18.74 40.23 -19.92
C PRO A 201 18.23 41.53 -19.27
N ASP A 202 18.65 42.67 -19.83
CA ASP A 202 18.34 44.01 -19.30
C ASP A 202 16.84 44.34 -19.33
N ARG A 203 16.11 43.81 -20.32
CA ARG A 203 14.64 43.80 -20.35
C ARG A 203 14.13 42.36 -20.35
N ILE A 204 13.29 42.03 -19.37
CA ILE A 204 12.40 40.88 -19.46
C ILE A 204 11.17 41.41 -20.19
N ALA A 205 10.83 40.84 -21.35
CA ALA A 205 9.64 41.26 -22.08
C ALA A 205 8.40 41.16 -21.17
N ASP A 206 7.47 42.10 -21.32
CA ASP A 206 6.20 42.10 -20.59
C ASP A 206 5.42 40.84 -20.96
N GLY A 207 5.63 39.77 -20.20
CA GLY A 207 4.92 38.52 -20.36
C GLY A 207 3.45 38.76 -20.05
N GLY A 208 2.63 38.86 -21.09
CA GLY A 208 1.20 39.12 -20.96
C GLY A 208 0.58 38.19 -19.92
N ALA A 209 -0.03 38.78 -18.88
CA ALA A 209 -0.66 38.10 -17.76
C ALA A 209 -1.83 37.16 -18.13
N GLY A 210 -2.16 37.04 -19.42
CA GLY A 210 -3.38 36.38 -19.92
C GLY A 210 -3.34 34.86 -20.08
N GLY A 211 -2.25 34.16 -19.73
CA GLY A 211 -2.10 32.71 -19.99
C GLY A 211 -2.32 31.78 -18.79
N HIS A 212 -2.26 32.29 -17.56
CA HIS A 212 -2.13 31.43 -16.38
C HIS A 212 -3.39 30.58 -16.10
N HIS A 213 -4.58 31.12 -16.35
CA HIS A 213 -5.84 30.37 -16.20
C HIS A 213 -5.92 29.15 -17.13
N ARG A 214 -5.38 29.22 -18.34
CA ARG A 214 -5.36 28.08 -19.28
C ARG A 214 -4.47 26.95 -18.77
N ALA A 215 -3.33 27.30 -18.17
CA ALA A 215 -2.45 26.33 -17.54
C ALA A 215 -3.11 25.65 -16.33
N ILE A 216 -3.85 26.42 -15.52
CA ILE A 216 -4.65 25.88 -14.41
C ILE A 216 -5.71 24.91 -14.93
N ILE A 217 -6.50 25.30 -15.93
CA ILE A 217 -7.53 24.44 -16.53
C ILE A 217 -6.91 23.13 -17.06
N LEU A 218 -5.79 23.23 -17.79
CA LEU A 218 -5.10 22.05 -18.32
C LEU A 218 -4.57 21.14 -17.20
N ALA A 219 -3.95 21.71 -16.16
CA ALA A 219 -3.45 20.94 -15.03
C ALA A 219 -4.59 20.26 -14.25
N ILE A 220 -5.71 20.96 -14.04
CA ILE A 220 -6.92 20.39 -13.42
C ILE A 220 -7.46 19.24 -14.28
N ALA A 221 -7.59 19.43 -15.60
CA ALA A 221 -8.07 18.38 -16.50
C ALA A 221 -7.19 17.12 -16.43
N ILE A 222 -5.86 17.28 -16.42
CA ILE A 222 -4.90 16.17 -16.26
C ILE A 222 -5.14 15.45 -14.93
N TRP A 223 -5.30 16.19 -13.82
CA TRP A 223 -5.53 15.58 -12.51
C TRP A 223 -6.90 14.94 -12.36
N VAL A 224 -7.96 15.53 -12.93
CA VAL A 224 -9.30 14.94 -12.95
C VAL A 224 -9.26 13.62 -13.70
N LEU A 225 -8.60 13.56 -14.86
CA LEU A 225 -8.42 12.32 -15.61
C LEU A 225 -7.60 11.29 -14.83
N ALA A 226 -6.50 11.71 -14.20
CA ALA A 226 -5.70 10.82 -13.38
C ALA A 226 -6.47 10.26 -12.18
N LEU A 227 -7.21 11.10 -11.45
CA LEU A 227 -8.05 10.70 -10.32
C LEU A 227 -9.16 9.75 -10.76
N ALA A 228 -9.83 10.03 -11.88
CA ALA A 228 -10.85 9.14 -12.43
C ALA A 228 -10.26 7.78 -12.82
N GLY A 229 -9.11 7.77 -13.52
CA GLY A 229 -8.40 6.54 -13.89
C GLY A 229 -7.91 5.75 -12.68
N GLY A 230 -7.34 6.42 -11.68
CA GLY A 230 -6.87 5.79 -10.45
C GLY A 230 -8.02 5.21 -9.64
N THR A 231 -9.16 5.89 -9.59
CA THR A 231 -10.39 5.40 -8.94
C THR A 231 -10.94 4.18 -9.66
N LEU A 232 -11.02 4.20 -11.00
CA LEU A 232 -11.47 3.05 -11.77
C LEU A 232 -10.57 1.83 -11.54
N LEU A 233 -9.25 2.01 -11.57
CA LEU A 233 -8.29 0.95 -11.27
C LEU A 233 -8.42 0.44 -9.83
N GLY A 234 -8.57 1.33 -8.86
CA GLY A 234 -8.70 0.96 -7.45
C GLY A 234 -10.02 0.27 -7.10
N LEU A 235 -11.09 0.49 -7.88
CA LEU A 235 -12.36 -0.23 -7.72
C LEU A 235 -12.34 -1.62 -8.38
N GLN A 236 -11.39 -1.89 -9.27
CA GLN A 236 -11.25 -3.17 -9.97
C GLN A 236 -10.41 -4.19 -9.19
N THR A 237 -9.72 -3.80 -8.11
CA THR A 237 -8.82 -4.71 -7.37
C THR A 237 -9.52 -5.76 -6.50
N ASP A 238 -10.85 -5.85 -6.52
CA ASP A 238 -11.61 -6.95 -5.90
C ASP A 238 -11.70 -8.17 -6.85
N ASP A 239 -10.57 -8.83 -7.11
CA ASP A 239 -10.50 -10.09 -7.88
C ASP A 239 -11.24 -11.27 -7.20
N ARG A 240 -11.83 -11.06 -6.03
CA ARG A 240 -12.67 -12.02 -5.30
C ARG A 240 -13.89 -12.49 -6.10
N ALA A 241 -14.36 -11.68 -7.06
CA ALA A 241 -15.53 -12.02 -7.90
C ALA A 241 -15.28 -13.19 -8.88
N THR A 242 -14.02 -13.54 -9.14
CA THR A 242 -13.61 -14.59 -10.09
C THR A 242 -13.34 -15.95 -9.45
N ILE A 243 -13.37 -16.05 -8.13
CA ILE A 243 -13.11 -17.30 -7.41
C ILE A 243 -14.42 -18.10 -7.36
N PRO A 244 -14.45 -19.36 -7.86
CA PRO A 244 -15.62 -20.21 -7.73
C PRO A 244 -16.01 -20.34 -6.26
N ARG A 245 -17.25 -19.99 -5.92
CA ARG A 245 -17.75 -20.18 -4.56
C ARG A 245 -17.95 -21.65 -4.27
N LEU A 246 -17.65 -22.05 -3.03
CA LEU A 246 -18.01 -23.37 -2.54
C LEU A 246 -19.52 -23.58 -2.62
N ALA A 247 -19.93 -24.80 -2.96
CA ALA A 247 -21.33 -25.18 -2.95
C ALA A 247 -21.81 -25.25 -1.49
N GLU A 248 -23.01 -24.73 -1.21
CA GLU A 248 -23.63 -24.88 0.10
C GLU A 248 -23.79 -26.36 0.46
N VAL A 249 -23.53 -26.69 1.72
CA VAL A 249 -23.59 -28.06 2.25
C VAL A 249 -24.80 -28.16 3.17
N GLN A 250 -25.56 -29.26 3.04
CA GLN A 250 -26.63 -29.57 3.99
C GLN A 250 -26.02 -29.92 5.35
N SER A 251 -26.52 -29.31 6.41
CA SER A 251 -25.97 -29.44 7.76
C SER A 251 -27.12 -29.46 8.77
N GLU A 252 -27.00 -30.24 9.84
CA GLU A 252 -27.95 -30.19 10.97
C GLU A 252 -27.92 -28.82 11.63
N TRP A 253 -26.72 -28.23 11.72
CA TRP A 253 -26.52 -26.86 12.17
C TRP A 253 -26.04 -26.00 11.01
N ALA A 254 -26.95 -25.20 10.45
CA ALA A 254 -26.67 -24.32 9.32
C ALA A 254 -25.98 -23.03 9.82
N VAL A 255 -24.74 -22.79 9.40
CA VAL A 255 -24.00 -21.56 9.70
C VAL A 255 -24.71 -20.36 9.06
N ARG A 256 -25.02 -19.33 9.87
CA ARG A 256 -25.66 -18.09 9.43
C ARG A 256 -24.67 -16.94 9.28
N ASP A 257 -23.74 -16.85 10.20
CA ASP A 257 -22.66 -15.86 10.21
C ASP A 257 -21.42 -16.50 10.83
N GLY A 258 -20.24 -16.13 10.36
CA GLY A 258 -19.01 -16.63 10.97
C GLY A 258 -17.75 -16.06 10.34
N THR A 259 -16.68 -16.11 11.13
CA THR A 259 -15.33 -15.70 10.76
C THR A 259 -14.37 -16.85 10.92
N LEU A 260 -13.48 -16.98 9.93
CA LEU A 260 -12.31 -17.85 9.97
C LEU A 260 -11.10 -16.96 9.79
N GLU A 261 -10.49 -16.56 10.90
CA GLU A 261 -9.34 -15.67 10.94
C GLU A 261 -8.03 -16.45 11.08
N ILE A 262 -6.97 -15.92 10.46
CA ILE A 262 -5.60 -16.36 10.71
C ILE A 262 -4.72 -15.18 11.08
N THR A 263 -3.77 -15.40 11.99
CA THR A 263 -2.73 -14.42 12.34
C THR A 263 -1.36 -15.06 12.23
N VAL A 264 -0.45 -14.38 11.53
CA VAL A 264 0.95 -14.80 11.36
C VAL A 264 1.88 -13.66 11.76
N GLN A 265 3.07 -13.99 12.27
CA GLN A 265 4.12 -13.01 12.51
C GLN A 265 5.01 -12.88 11.28
N GLN A 266 5.18 -11.67 10.75
CA GLN A 266 6.14 -11.39 9.67
C GLN A 266 6.99 -10.17 10.06
N LEU A 267 8.32 -10.32 10.00
CA LEU A 267 9.28 -9.28 10.38
C LEU A 267 8.97 -8.65 11.77
N GLY A 268 8.55 -9.50 12.72
CA GLY A 268 8.19 -9.09 14.09
C GLY A 268 6.84 -8.39 14.25
N SER A 269 6.03 -8.29 13.19
CA SER A 269 4.68 -7.70 13.23
C SER A 269 3.60 -8.73 12.97
N ALA A 270 2.51 -8.65 13.73
CA ALA A 270 1.35 -9.50 13.51
C ALA A 270 0.57 -9.04 12.28
N VAL A 271 0.30 -9.97 11.38
CA VAL A 271 -0.54 -9.78 10.19
C VAL A 271 -1.75 -10.70 10.34
N THR A 272 -2.94 -10.11 10.40
CA THR A 272 -4.20 -10.83 10.58
C THR A 272 -5.02 -10.75 9.31
N GLY A 273 -5.69 -11.85 9.01
CA GLY A 273 -6.48 -12.03 7.81
C GLY A 273 -7.63 -13.00 8.04
N SER A 274 -8.43 -13.26 7.01
CA SER A 274 -9.55 -14.19 7.06
C SER A 274 -9.84 -14.82 5.71
N PHE A 275 -10.55 -15.95 5.74
CA PHE A 275 -11.12 -16.58 4.56
C PHE A 275 -12.58 -16.16 4.40
N ALA A 276 -12.91 -15.62 3.23
CA ALA A 276 -14.27 -15.14 2.94
C ALA A 276 -15.22 -16.24 2.46
N ASP A 277 -14.71 -17.39 2.02
CA ASP A 277 -15.52 -18.49 1.49
C ASP A 277 -15.10 -19.83 2.11
N TRP A 278 -15.98 -20.37 2.95
CA TRP A 278 -15.85 -21.66 3.60
C TRP A 278 -17.25 -22.21 3.89
N THR A 279 -17.34 -23.54 3.99
CA THR A 279 -18.57 -24.26 4.31
C THR A 279 -18.30 -25.22 5.44
N ALA A 280 -19.32 -25.48 6.27
CA ALA A 280 -19.22 -26.42 7.38
C ALA A 280 -20.46 -27.31 7.43
N GLU A 281 -20.24 -28.62 7.31
CA GLU A 281 -21.18 -29.66 7.68
C GLU A 281 -20.99 -29.94 9.18
N ILE A 282 -22.04 -29.74 9.97
CA ILE A 282 -22.01 -29.86 11.42
C ILE A 282 -23.14 -30.78 11.85
N ASP A 283 -22.75 -31.91 12.43
CA ASP A 283 -23.60 -32.83 13.18
C ASP A 283 -23.24 -32.65 14.66
N PHE A 284 -24.22 -32.27 15.49
CA PHE A 284 -23.99 -32.08 16.92
C PHE A 284 -25.20 -32.45 17.78
N ALA A 285 -24.97 -33.39 18.70
CA ALA A 285 -25.88 -33.81 19.74
C ALA A 285 -25.39 -33.37 21.14
N GLU A 286 -26.29 -32.77 21.93
CA GLU A 286 -25.99 -32.39 23.32
C GLU A 286 -25.68 -33.59 24.21
N ALA A 287 -26.34 -34.72 23.97
CA ALA A 287 -26.05 -35.99 24.64
C ALA A 287 -25.06 -36.80 23.79
N PRO A 288 -23.91 -37.22 24.35
CA PRO A 288 -22.92 -37.96 23.57
C PRO A 288 -23.37 -39.40 23.29
N SER A 289 -22.99 -39.92 22.13
CA SER A 289 -23.05 -41.34 21.77
C SER A 289 -21.63 -41.89 21.68
N ASP A 290 -21.31 -42.94 22.45
CA ASP A 290 -19.96 -43.52 22.54
C ASP A 290 -18.84 -42.50 22.83
N GLY A 291 -19.17 -41.48 23.63
CA GLY A 291 -18.25 -40.40 24.00
C GLY A 291 -18.03 -39.33 22.92
N LEU A 292 -18.76 -39.40 21.81
CA LEU A 292 -18.75 -38.40 20.74
C LEU A 292 -20.04 -37.58 20.75
N HIS A 293 -19.90 -36.29 20.51
CA HIS A 293 -21.03 -35.35 20.38
C HIS A 293 -21.44 -35.11 18.93
N GLY A 294 -20.79 -35.76 17.96
CA GLY A 294 -21.04 -35.56 16.53
C GLY A 294 -19.74 -35.38 15.75
N ARG A 295 -19.83 -34.74 14.59
CA ARG A 295 -18.71 -34.55 13.66
C ARG A 295 -18.81 -33.21 12.94
N VAL A 296 -17.67 -32.63 12.63
CA VAL A 296 -17.58 -31.47 11.75
C VAL A 296 -16.80 -31.82 10.49
N ASP A 297 -17.21 -31.23 9.36
CA ASP A 297 -16.49 -31.25 8.09
C ASP A 297 -16.49 -29.84 7.49
N VAL A 298 -15.33 -29.17 7.54
CA VAL A 298 -15.16 -27.82 7.04
C VAL A 298 -14.35 -27.84 5.76
N VAL A 299 -14.85 -27.19 4.70
CA VAL A 299 -14.10 -26.94 3.45
C VAL A 299 -13.88 -25.45 3.30
N ILE A 300 -12.64 -25.05 3.04
CA ILE A 300 -12.20 -23.65 2.95
C ILE A 300 -11.69 -23.41 1.54
N ALA A 301 -12.23 -22.40 0.84
CA ALA A 301 -11.69 -21.96 -0.44
C ALA A 301 -10.45 -21.11 -0.19
N ILE A 302 -9.28 -21.65 -0.52
CA ILE A 302 -7.98 -21.02 -0.22
C ILE A 302 -7.83 -19.67 -0.90
N GLY A 303 -8.32 -19.55 -2.15
CA GLY A 303 -8.27 -18.30 -2.89
C GLY A 303 -9.05 -17.15 -2.22
N SER A 304 -9.99 -17.46 -1.31
CA SER A 304 -10.76 -16.45 -0.58
C SER A 304 -9.99 -15.77 0.55
N LEU A 305 -8.71 -16.14 0.76
CA LEU A 305 -7.85 -15.55 1.77
C LEU A 305 -7.63 -14.05 1.52
N SER A 306 -7.78 -13.30 2.60
CA SER A 306 -7.44 -11.90 2.73
C SER A 306 -6.46 -11.78 3.90
N LEU A 307 -5.19 -11.49 3.66
CA LEU A 307 -4.10 -11.39 4.66
C LEU A 307 -3.31 -10.07 4.54
N GLY A 308 -3.98 -9.00 4.11
CA GLY A 308 -3.37 -7.67 4.02
C GLY A 308 -2.29 -7.59 2.93
N GLY A 309 -1.14 -7.00 3.26
CA GLY A 309 -0.05 -6.76 2.29
C GLY A 309 0.68 -8.02 1.81
N VAL A 310 0.40 -9.19 2.39
CA VAL A 310 1.10 -10.46 2.11
C VAL A 310 0.21 -11.51 1.46
N THR A 311 -1.02 -11.18 1.10
CA THR A 311 -2.01 -12.11 0.54
C THR A 311 -1.50 -12.85 -0.70
N THR A 312 -0.92 -12.12 -1.66
CA THR A 312 -0.33 -12.73 -2.86
C THR A 312 0.78 -13.70 -2.50
N GLN A 313 1.69 -13.30 -1.61
CA GLN A 313 2.77 -14.17 -1.13
C GLN A 313 2.23 -15.43 -0.46
N ALA A 314 1.18 -15.32 0.35
CA ALA A 314 0.56 -16.45 1.03
C ALA A 314 -0.09 -17.44 0.03
N LEU A 315 -0.68 -16.96 -1.06
CA LEU A 315 -1.34 -17.79 -2.07
C LEU A 315 -0.36 -18.48 -3.04
N ASP A 316 0.89 -18.01 -3.13
CA ASP A 316 1.93 -18.54 -4.01
C ASP A 316 2.39 -19.97 -3.62
N ALA A 317 3.18 -20.59 -4.50
CA ALA A 317 3.59 -22.00 -4.40
C ALA A 317 4.40 -22.37 -3.13
N GLU A 318 5.05 -21.39 -2.50
CA GLU A 318 5.87 -21.57 -1.29
C GLU A 318 5.00 -21.81 -0.03
N PHE A 319 3.72 -21.42 -0.06
CA PHE A 319 2.80 -21.47 1.07
C PHE A 319 1.53 -22.27 0.73
N PHE A 320 0.39 -21.60 0.54
CA PHE A 320 -0.88 -22.29 0.29
C PHE A 320 -0.90 -22.98 -1.08
N ASN A 321 -0.14 -22.47 -2.05
CA ASN A 321 -0.12 -22.95 -3.43
C ASN A 321 -1.54 -23.11 -3.99
N ALA A 322 -2.31 -22.02 -3.91
CA ALA A 322 -3.75 -22.00 -4.17
C ALA A 322 -4.12 -22.45 -5.60
N ALA A 323 -3.19 -22.29 -6.55
CA ALA A 323 -3.36 -22.73 -7.92
C ALA A 323 -3.41 -24.26 -8.06
N VAL A 324 -2.69 -24.99 -7.20
CA VAL A 324 -2.67 -26.47 -7.19
C VAL A 324 -3.64 -27.03 -6.16
N PHE A 325 -3.76 -26.36 -5.00
CA PHE A 325 -4.63 -26.75 -3.89
C PHE A 325 -5.68 -25.66 -3.63
N PRO A 326 -6.78 -25.63 -4.41
CA PRO A 326 -7.77 -24.57 -4.32
C PRO A 326 -8.58 -24.61 -3.02
N THR A 327 -8.57 -25.73 -2.31
CA THR A 327 -9.33 -25.95 -1.07
C THR A 327 -8.49 -26.58 0.03
N ALA A 328 -8.77 -26.21 1.27
CA ALA A 328 -8.36 -26.96 2.47
C ALA A 328 -9.58 -27.61 3.12
N ARG A 329 -9.36 -28.66 3.91
CA ARG A 329 -10.42 -29.38 4.60
C ARG A 329 -10.01 -29.71 6.03
N PHE A 330 -10.86 -29.40 7.00
CA PHE A 330 -10.71 -29.82 8.39
C PHE A 330 -11.89 -30.72 8.77
N SER A 331 -11.63 -31.95 9.18
CA SER A 331 -12.70 -32.90 9.51
C SER A 331 -12.34 -33.72 10.74
N GLY A 332 -13.28 -33.91 11.65
CA GLY A 332 -13.04 -34.67 12.87
C GLY A 332 -14.25 -34.81 13.78
N PRO A 333 -14.23 -35.82 14.68
CA PRO A 333 -15.24 -36.00 15.72
C PRO A 333 -15.18 -34.89 16.78
N ILE A 334 -16.34 -34.58 17.34
CA ILE A 334 -16.50 -33.64 18.47
C ILE A 334 -16.51 -34.44 19.77
N ARG A 335 -15.71 -34.01 20.75
CA ARG A 335 -15.62 -34.61 22.09
C ARG A 335 -15.78 -33.54 23.17
N ALA A 336 -16.22 -33.95 24.35
CA ALA A 336 -16.19 -33.09 25.53
C ALA A 336 -14.74 -32.84 25.97
N ALA A 337 -14.48 -31.64 26.48
CA ALA A 337 -13.20 -31.25 27.08
C ALA A 337 -13.43 -30.70 28.51
N ASP A 338 -12.37 -30.45 29.26
CA ASP A 338 -12.45 -29.87 30.61
C ASP A 338 -13.21 -28.53 30.63
N GLN A 339 -13.11 -27.77 29.54
CA GLN A 339 -13.87 -26.55 29.28
C GLN A 339 -14.42 -26.58 27.85
N GLY A 340 -15.73 -26.78 27.71
CA GLY A 340 -16.41 -26.83 26.41
C GLY A 340 -16.17 -28.14 25.67
N TYR A 341 -15.76 -28.02 24.40
CA TYR A 341 -15.62 -29.13 23.48
C TYR A 341 -14.31 -29.04 22.69
N VAL A 342 -13.96 -30.13 22.04
CA VAL A 342 -12.79 -30.21 21.16
C VAL A 342 -13.14 -30.98 19.91
N VAL A 343 -12.65 -30.49 18.77
CA VAL A 343 -12.58 -31.27 17.53
C VAL A 343 -11.19 -31.88 17.44
N ASP A 344 -11.10 -33.20 17.56
CA ASP A 344 -9.86 -33.96 17.37
C ASP A 344 -9.83 -34.50 15.94
N GLY A 345 -9.33 -33.69 15.01
CA GLY A 345 -9.50 -33.90 13.58
C GLY A 345 -8.21 -33.90 12.78
N VAL A 346 -8.38 -33.94 11.46
CA VAL A 346 -7.28 -33.83 10.50
C VAL A 346 -7.51 -32.59 9.65
N LEU A 347 -6.48 -31.75 9.54
CA LEU A 347 -6.42 -30.65 8.60
C LEU A 347 -5.63 -31.09 7.36
N SER A 348 -6.33 -31.22 6.24
CA SER A 348 -5.79 -31.42 4.90
C SER A 348 -5.50 -30.07 4.27
N LEU A 349 -4.23 -29.73 4.11
CA LEU A 349 -3.79 -28.42 3.63
C LEU A 349 -2.49 -28.54 2.82
N ALA A 350 -2.43 -27.89 1.65
CA ALA A 350 -1.29 -27.93 0.72
C ALA A 350 -0.77 -29.35 0.40
N GLY A 351 -1.69 -30.31 0.27
CA GLY A 351 -1.38 -31.71 -0.04
C GLY A 351 -0.83 -32.53 1.13
N ARG A 352 -0.92 -32.02 2.37
CA ARG A 352 -0.54 -32.74 3.59
C ARG A 352 -1.72 -32.85 4.55
N ASP A 353 -1.81 -34.00 5.21
CA ASP A 353 -2.79 -34.29 6.25
C ASP A 353 -2.09 -34.25 7.60
N VAL A 354 -2.48 -33.29 8.45
CA VAL A 354 -1.86 -33.07 9.76
C VAL A 354 -2.95 -33.16 10.84
N PRO A 355 -2.78 -33.97 11.89
CA PRO A 355 -3.67 -33.97 13.04
C PRO A 355 -3.72 -32.58 13.68
N ALA A 356 -4.92 -32.08 13.93
CA ALA A 356 -5.15 -30.78 14.54
C ALA A 356 -6.28 -30.86 15.56
N VAL A 357 -6.05 -30.24 16.72
CA VAL A 357 -6.98 -30.26 17.85
C VAL A 357 -7.51 -28.85 18.05
N LEU A 358 -8.79 -28.64 17.75
CA LEU A 358 -9.45 -27.34 17.88
C LEU A 358 -10.34 -27.33 19.14
N PRO A 359 -9.90 -26.74 20.26
CA PRO A 359 -10.76 -26.48 21.39
C PRO A 359 -11.73 -25.34 21.06
N PHE A 360 -12.98 -25.46 21.53
CA PHE A 360 -14.00 -24.44 21.34
C PHE A 360 -15.01 -24.40 22.48
N THR A 361 -15.60 -23.22 22.66
CA THR A 361 -16.75 -22.98 23.52
C THR A 361 -18.02 -23.00 22.68
N LEU A 362 -19.09 -23.55 23.25
CA LEU A 362 -20.41 -23.64 22.63
C LEU A 362 -21.45 -23.16 23.63
N ALA A 363 -22.29 -22.23 23.20
CA ALA A 363 -23.48 -21.83 23.91
C ALA A 363 -24.69 -22.03 23.00
N ILE A 364 -25.67 -22.80 23.46
CA ILE A 364 -26.93 -23.01 22.75
C ILE A 364 -28.03 -22.27 23.51
N ALA A 365 -28.75 -21.41 22.81
CA ALA A 365 -29.95 -20.75 23.29
C ALA A 365 -31.06 -20.97 22.26
N ASP A 366 -32.13 -21.64 22.67
CA ASP A 366 -33.19 -22.14 21.79
C ASP A 366 -32.58 -22.95 20.63
N ASP A 367 -32.82 -22.56 19.38
CA ASP A 367 -32.28 -23.20 18.18
C ASP A 367 -31.04 -22.49 17.61
N THR A 368 -30.39 -21.63 18.38
CA THR A 368 -29.20 -20.88 17.97
C THR A 368 -27.97 -21.30 18.77
N ALA A 369 -26.93 -21.73 18.07
CA ALA A 369 -25.63 -22.08 18.63
C ALA A 369 -24.61 -20.99 18.32
N THR A 370 -23.91 -20.52 19.36
CA THR A 370 -22.77 -19.61 19.25
C THR A 370 -21.49 -20.35 19.61
N VAL A 371 -20.52 -20.33 18.70
CA VAL A 371 -19.24 -21.04 18.82
C VAL A 371 -18.07 -20.08 18.76
N SER A 372 -17.07 -20.29 19.62
CA SER A 372 -15.78 -19.60 19.56
C SER A 372 -14.65 -20.58 19.88
N GLY A 373 -13.70 -20.71 18.96
CA GLY A 373 -12.54 -21.61 19.07
C GLY A 373 -11.24 -20.96 18.59
N GLN A 374 -10.12 -21.46 19.10
CA GLN A 374 -8.79 -21.00 18.71
C GLN A 374 -7.78 -22.15 18.79
N VAL A 375 -6.87 -22.20 17.82
CA VAL A 375 -5.74 -23.14 17.79
C VAL A 375 -4.52 -22.46 17.17
N THR A 376 -3.32 -22.83 17.59
CA THR A 376 -2.07 -22.42 16.93
C THR A 376 -1.52 -23.62 16.17
N LEU A 377 -1.29 -23.46 14.86
CA LEU A 377 -0.72 -24.47 13.99
C LEU A 377 0.74 -24.12 13.65
N ASP A 378 1.58 -25.12 13.39
CA ASP A 378 2.93 -24.89 12.86
C ASP A 378 2.91 -25.05 11.33
N ARG A 379 3.22 -23.97 10.60
CA ARG A 379 3.22 -23.98 9.12
C ARG A 379 4.19 -25.01 8.53
N ARG A 380 5.22 -25.41 9.28
CA ARG A 380 6.25 -26.36 8.84
C ARG A 380 5.73 -27.79 8.79
N ASP A 381 4.71 -28.13 9.59
CA ASP A 381 4.05 -29.44 9.52
C ASP A 381 3.36 -29.63 8.16
N PHE A 382 2.88 -28.52 7.59
CA PHE A 382 2.35 -28.43 6.24
C PHE A 382 3.43 -28.13 5.18
N GLY A 383 4.71 -28.13 5.58
CA GLY A 383 5.90 -27.79 4.79
C GLY A 383 5.77 -26.50 3.99
N MET A 384 5.15 -25.49 4.61
CA MET A 384 5.01 -24.15 4.05
C MET A 384 6.16 -23.25 4.49
N GLY A 385 6.69 -22.47 3.55
CA GLY A 385 7.80 -21.54 3.75
C GLY A 385 9.15 -22.20 4.09
N PRO A 386 9.61 -23.26 3.40
CA PRO A 386 10.94 -23.84 3.61
C PRO A 386 12.08 -22.82 3.43
N SER A 387 11.88 -21.78 2.62
CA SER A 387 12.86 -20.71 2.40
C SER A 387 12.90 -19.66 3.53
N TYR A 388 12.12 -19.90 4.59
CA TYR A 388 12.00 -19.08 5.81
C TYR A 388 12.34 -19.95 7.04
N PRO A 389 13.62 -20.23 7.28
CA PRO A 389 14.06 -21.22 8.27
C PRO A 389 14.07 -20.70 9.72
N ASP A 390 13.73 -19.42 9.95
CA ASP A 390 13.75 -18.76 11.25
C ASP A 390 12.57 -17.78 11.41
N GLU A 391 12.24 -17.47 12.66
CA GLU A 391 11.11 -16.60 13.01
C GLU A 391 11.41 -15.10 12.89
N SER A 392 12.65 -14.71 12.54
CA SER A 392 13.00 -13.28 12.41
C SER A 392 12.31 -12.64 11.20
N SER A 393 12.10 -13.44 10.15
CA SER A 393 11.42 -13.01 8.93
C SER A 393 9.96 -13.46 8.91
N MET A 394 9.68 -14.69 9.33
CA MET A 394 8.34 -15.26 9.32
C MET A 394 8.18 -16.31 10.42
N GLY A 395 7.25 -16.06 11.35
CA GLY A 395 6.93 -16.95 12.46
C GLY A 395 6.51 -18.34 11.98
N PHE A 396 6.76 -19.36 12.80
CA PHE A 396 6.33 -20.72 12.51
C PHE A 396 4.87 -20.95 12.90
N GLY A 397 4.46 -20.37 14.02
CA GLY A 397 3.09 -20.41 14.50
C GLY A 397 2.14 -19.58 13.64
N VAL A 398 0.99 -20.17 13.32
CA VAL A 398 -0.16 -19.52 12.71
C VAL A 398 -1.34 -19.69 13.66
N ASP A 399 -1.80 -18.59 14.23
CA ASP A 399 -2.99 -18.60 15.09
C ASP A 399 -4.23 -18.62 14.20
N VAL A 400 -5.10 -19.59 14.42
CA VAL A 400 -6.39 -19.73 13.75
C VAL A 400 -7.49 -19.46 14.76
N ARG A 401 -8.39 -18.54 14.44
CA ARG A 401 -9.58 -18.23 15.26
C ARG A 401 -10.84 -18.45 14.45
N VAL A 402 -11.79 -19.16 15.07
CA VAL A 402 -13.11 -19.41 14.50
C VAL A 402 -14.15 -18.83 15.44
N ALA A 403 -15.07 -18.04 14.90
CA ALA A 403 -16.27 -17.62 15.60
C ALA A 403 -17.46 -17.76 14.65
N LEU A 404 -18.54 -18.41 15.08
CA LEU A 404 -19.72 -18.56 14.22
C LEU A 404 -21.02 -18.62 15.02
N THR A 405 -22.11 -18.31 14.33
CA THR A 405 -23.47 -18.56 14.77
C THR A 405 -24.12 -19.53 13.79
N ALA A 406 -24.67 -20.63 14.30
CA ALA A 406 -25.41 -21.61 13.52
C ALA A 406 -26.83 -21.76 14.08
N VAL A 407 -27.78 -22.11 13.21
CA VAL A 407 -29.14 -22.46 13.62
C VAL A 407 -29.43 -23.90 13.29
N ARG A 408 -30.21 -24.56 14.14
CA ARG A 408 -30.68 -25.92 13.89
C ARG A 408 -31.57 -25.90 12.64
N ALA A 409 -31.29 -26.78 11.68
CA ALA A 409 -32.14 -26.96 10.51
C ALA A 409 -33.49 -27.54 10.93
N GLU A 410 -34.59 -26.96 10.44
CA GLU A 410 -35.91 -27.55 10.63
C GLU A 410 -35.95 -28.93 9.96
N ALA A 411 -36.45 -29.94 10.67
CA ALA A 411 -36.65 -31.26 10.08
C ALA A 411 -37.76 -31.16 9.01
N GLU A 412 -37.41 -31.38 7.74
CA GLU A 412 -38.38 -31.50 6.64
C GLU A 412 -39.30 -32.72 6.79
#